data_AF-A0A7L1JP96-F1
#
_entry.id   AF-A0A7L1JP96-F1
#
_cell.length_a   1.000
_cell.length_b   1.000
_cell.length_c   1.000
_cell.angle_alpha   90.00
_cell.angle_beta   90.00
_cell.angle_gamma   90.00
#
_symmetry.space_group_name_H-M   'P 1'
#
loop_
_entity.id
_entity.type
_entity.pdbx_description
1 polymer ?
#
loop_
_entity_poly.entity_id
_entity_poly.type
_entity_poly.pdbx_seq_one_letter_code
_entity_poly.pdbx_strand_id
1 'polypeptide(L)'
;WLENCLRRAAGDREEDGVSYPVPLVPLSEENEDAMEDRRFKALLRQLGLRPPASEQESFWRIPAALTPQQLRRAAASIAHRGPDPPPPPQGLLEPPPDPDAAEPSAAGLGSDSESEEPVPVPSPVQPGTKRRRALDSEDEDDGSSGGCSPLPSLLGG
;
A
#
# COMPACT_ATOMS: atom_id res chain seq x y z
N TRP A 1 -14.67 -0.46 2.18
CA TRP A 1 -13.85 -0.55 3.41
C TRP A 1 -12.39 -0.93 3.12
N LEU A 2 -12.09 -2.11 2.58
CA LEU A 2 -10.72 -2.60 2.33
C LEU A 2 -9.82 -1.60 1.58
N GLU A 3 -10.31 -0.98 0.52
CA GLU A 3 -9.60 0.06 -0.22
C GLU A 3 -9.10 1.20 0.68
N ASN A 4 -9.96 1.68 1.58
CA ASN A 4 -9.62 2.73 2.53
C ASN A 4 -8.57 2.26 3.55
N CYS A 5 -8.65 1.00 4.02
CA CYS A 5 -7.61 0.42 4.88
C CYS A 5 -6.24 0.42 4.19
N LEU A 6 -6.18 0.05 2.91
CA LEU A 6 -4.95 0.06 2.12
C LEU A 6 -4.41 1.48 1.89
N ARG A 7 -5.28 2.44 1.61
CA ARG A 7 -4.90 3.85 1.41
C ARG A 7 -4.36 4.49 2.69
N ARG A 8 -5.00 4.24 3.83
CA ARG A 8 -4.53 4.71 5.14
C ARG A 8 -3.18 4.12 5.49
N ALA A 9 -3.05 2.79 5.41
CA ALA A 9 -1.77 2.12 5.67
C ALA A 9 -0.63 2.60 4.75
N ALA A 10 -0.94 3.04 3.51
CA ALA A 10 0.05 3.66 2.65
C ALA A 10 0.46 5.06 3.14
N GLY A 11 -0.50 5.89 3.54
CA GLY A 11 -0.25 7.22 4.11
C GLY A 11 0.56 7.15 5.40
N ASP A 12 0.15 6.31 6.35
CA ASP A 12 0.82 6.14 7.64
C ASP A 12 2.30 5.76 7.46
N ARG A 13 2.60 4.88 6.48
CA ARG A 13 3.98 4.45 6.18
C ARG A 13 4.84 5.54 5.55
N GLU A 14 4.23 6.45 4.79
CA GLU A 14 4.94 7.59 4.18
C GLU A 14 5.20 8.68 5.21
N GLU A 15 4.28 8.88 6.16
CA GLU A 15 4.41 9.86 7.25
C GLU A 15 5.40 9.41 8.33
N ASP A 16 5.26 8.18 8.83
CA ASP A 16 6.06 7.68 9.95
C ASP A 16 7.46 7.20 9.53
N GLY A 17 7.67 6.92 8.24
CA GLY A 17 8.90 6.33 7.72
C GLY A 17 9.19 4.90 8.23
N VAL A 18 8.26 4.30 8.98
CA VAL A 18 8.36 2.94 9.52
C VAL A 18 7.18 2.10 9.05
N SER A 19 7.47 0.84 8.67
CA SER A 19 6.46 -0.10 8.19
C SER A 19 6.20 -1.19 9.21
N TYR A 20 5.04 -1.14 9.87
CA TYR A 20 4.56 -2.20 10.76
C TYR A 20 3.44 -3.04 10.10
N PRO A 21 3.25 -4.30 10.52
CA PRO A 21 2.10 -5.10 10.12
C PRO A 21 0.80 -4.51 10.69
N VAL A 22 -0.17 -4.20 9.84
CA VAL A 22 -1.44 -3.56 10.25
C VAL A 22 -2.57 -4.59 10.25
N PRO A 23 -3.33 -4.75 11.35
CA PRO A 23 -4.49 -5.65 11.38
C PRO A 23 -5.67 -5.07 10.58
N LEU A 24 -6.35 -5.93 9.83
CA LEU A 24 -7.63 -5.63 9.20
C LEU A 24 -8.76 -6.01 10.15
N VAL A 25 -9.33 -5.01 10.79
CA VAL A 25 -10.45 -5.16 11.72
C VAL A 25 -11.75 -4.84 10.99
N PRO A 26 -12.65 -5.82 10.76
CA PRO A 26 -13.99 -5.54 10.23
C PRO A 26 -14.75 -4.70 11.26
N LEU A 27 -15.25 -3.54 10.83
CA LEU A 27 -15.92 -2.56 11.71
C LEU A 27 -17.45 -2.58 11.58
N SER A 28 -17.98 -3.51 10.78
CA SER A 28 -19.41 -3.71 10.55
C SER A 28 -19.68 -5.17 10.21
N GLU A 29 -20.91 -5.62 10.45
CA GLU A 29 -21.38 -6.96 10.12
C GLU A 29 -21.13 -7.31 8.64
N GLU A 30 -21.46 -6.41 7.71
CA GLU A 30 -21.18 -6.62 6.28
C GLU A 30 -19.68 -6.87 5.98
N ASN A 31 -18.77 -6.22 6.71
CA ASN A 31 -17.34 -6.45 6.53
C ASN A 31 -16.91 -7.78 7.15
N GLU A 32 -17.54 -8.22 8.24
CA GLU A 32 -17.31 -9.53 8.85
C GLU A 32 -17.76 -10.65 7.92
N ASP A 33 -18.99 -10.57 7.38
CA ASP A 33 -19.50 -11.49 6.37
C ASP A 33 -18.58 -11.56 5.15
N ALA A 34 -18.11 -10.41 4.66
CA ALA A 34 -17.13 -10.36 3.58
C ALA A 34 -15.82 -11.07 3.97
N MET A 35 -15.37 -10.92 5.22
CA MET A 35 -14.18 -11.59 5.73
C MET A 35 -14.37 -13.10 5.93
N GLU A 36 -15.60 -13.62 5.91
CA GLU A 36 -15.92 -15.04 5.90
C GLU A 36 -16.00 -15.63 4.48
N ASP A 37 -16.36 -14.81 3.49
CA ASP A 37 -16.48 -15.21 2.08
C ASP A 37 -15.17 -15.72 1.48
N ARG A 38 -15.26 -16.86 0.78
CA ARG A 38 -14.09 -17.51 0.19
C ARG A 38 -13.47 -16.70 -0.95
N ARG A 39 -14.28 -15.98 -1.74
CA ARG A 39 -13.78 -15.19 -2.88
C ARG A 39 -13.08 -13.93 -2.37
N PHE A 40 -13.61 -13.31 -1.33
CA PHE A 40 -12.98 -12.18 -0.67
C PHE A 40 -11.67 -12.59 0.01
N LYS A 41 -11.62 -13.69 0.76
CA LYS A 41 -10.37 -14.25 1.30
C LYS A 41 -9.34 -14.54 0.21
N ALA A 42 -9.75 -15.04 -0.95
CA ALA A 42 -8.87 -15.25 -2.09
C ALA A 42 -8.32 -13.93 -2.65
N LEU A 43 -9.17 -12.90 -2.77
CA LEU A 43 -8.75 -11.55 -3.13
C LEU A 43 -7.71 -11.00 -2.15
N LEU A 44 -7.93 -11.14 -0.84
CA LEU A 44 -6.97 -10.68 0.18
C LEU A 44 -5.59 -11.33 -0.01
N ARG A 45 -5.54 -12.63 -0.29
CA ARG A 45 -4.29 -13.35 -0.58
C ARG A 45 -3.63 -12.85 -1.86
N GLN A 46 -4.41 -12.60 -2.91
CA GLN A 46 -3.91 -12.06 -4.17
C GLN A 46 -3.32 -10.65 -4.01
N LEU A 47 -3.89 -9.85 -3.12
CA LEU A 47 -3.37 -8.52 -2.76
C LEU A 47 -2.16 -8.59 -1.81
N GLY A 48 -1.72 -9.80 -1.41
CA GLY A 48 -0.55 -10.01 -0.56
C GLY A 48 -0.84 -9.89 0.94
N LEU A 49 -2.11 -9.86 1.36
CA LEU A 49 -2.46 -9.86 2.77
C LEU A 49 -2.30 -11.25 3.38
N ARG A 50 -1.91 -11.27 4.65
CA ARG A 50 -1.67 -12.49 5.41
C ARG A 50 -2.95 -12.91 6.13
N PRO A 51 -3.36 -14.19 6.03
CA PRO A 51 -4.38 -14.72 6.91
C PRO A 51 -3.87 -14.73 8.35
N PRO A 52 -4.76 -14.84 9.35
CA PRO A 52 -4.36 -15.04 10.73
C PRO A 52 -3.50 -16.30 10.87
N ALA A 53 -2.40 -16.24 11.62
CA ALA A 53 -1.40 -17.31 11.66
C ALA A 53 -1.85 -18.60 12.36
N SER A 54 -2.80 -18.50 13.30
CA SER A 54 -3.33 -19.61 14.10
C SER A 54 -4.62 -19.16 14.79
N GLU A 55 -5.23 -20.03 15.60
CA GLU A 55 -6.38 -19.68 16.45
C GLU A 55 -6.10 -18.53 17.44
N GLN A 56 -4.84 -18.14 17.65
CA GLN A 56 -4.48 -17.00 18.50
C GLN A 56 -4.62 -15.66 17.77
N GLU A 57 -4.54 -15.63 16.44
CA GLU A 57 -4.78 -14.42 15.66
C GLU A 57 -6.18 -14.46 15.05
N SER A 58 -6.94 -13.38 15.21
CA SER A 58 -8.29 -13.28 14.65
C SER A 58 -8.36 -12.45 13.37
N PHE A 59 -7.37 -11.59 13.12
CA PHE A 59 -7.40 -10.60 12.05
C PHE A 59 -6.42 -10.90 10.93
N TRP A 60 -6.84 -10.63 9.70
CA TRP A 60 -5.93 -10.57 8.57
C TRP A 60 -4.96 -9.40 8.75
N ARG A 61 -3.78 -9.47 8.15
CA ARG A 61 -2.77 -8.40 8.27
C ARG A 61 -2.30 -7.90 6.91
N ILE A 62 -2.10 -6.59 6.82
CA ILE A 62 -1.30 -5.93 5.80
C ILE A 62 0.17 -6.08 6.20
N PRO A 63 1.01 -6.85 5.47
CA PRO A 63 2.40 -7.05 5.85
C PRO A 63 3.20 -5.76 5.81
N ALA A 64 4.19 -5.64 6.70
CA ALA A 64 5.19 -4.56 6.67
C ALA A 64 5.97 -4.50 5.34
N ALA A 65 6.15 -5.64 4.67
CA ALA A 65 6.87 -5.75 3.41
C ALA A 65 6.16 -5.09 2.21
N LEU A 66 4.86 -4.78 2.31
CA LEU A 66 4.15 -4.08 1.23
C LEU A 66 4.55 -2.61 1.21
N THR A 67 5.02 -2.10 0.09
CA THR A 67 5.38 -0.68 -0.01
C THR A 67 4.14 0.21 -0.13
N PRO A 68 4.20 1.50 0.23
CA PRO A 68 3.09 2.44 0.02
C PRO A 68 2.57 2.44 -1.42
N GLN A 69 3.47 2.37 -2.41
CA GLN A 69 3.11 2.27 -3.82
C GLN A 69 2.32 1.00 -4.15
N GLN A 70 2.72 -0.15 -3.59
CA GLN A 70 2.00 -1.41 -3.76
C GLN A 70 0.60 -1.35 -3.14
N LEU A 71 0.47 -0.75 -1.96
CA LEU A 71 -0.82 -0.56 -1.28
C LEU A 71 -1.75 0.35 -2.09
N ARG A 72 -1.23 1.45 -2.64
CA ARG A 72 -2.01 2.37 -3.51
C ARG A 72 -2.48 1.67 -4.79
N ARG A 73 -1.61 0.87 -5.42
CA ARG A 73 -1.96 0.09 -6.62
C ARG A 73 -3.03 -0.98 -6.31
N ALA A 74 -2.90 -1.66 -5.18
CA ALA A 74 -3.89 -2.63 -4.69
C ALA A 74 -5.26 -1.97 -4.48
N ALA A 75 -5.28 -0.82 -3.78
CA ALA A 75 -6.49 -0.04 -3.57
C ALA A 75 -7.15 0.38 -4.89
N ALA A 76 -6.37 0.91 -5.84
CA ALA A 76 -6.88 1.30 -7.15
C ALA A 76 -7.50 0.10 -7.90
N SER A 77 -6.86 -1.07 -7.85
CA SER A 77 -7.36 -2.27 -8.54
C SER A 77 -8.72 -2.75 -8.03
N ILE A 78 -9.05 -2.48 -6.76
CA ILE A 78 -10.36 -2.79 -6.18
C ILE A 78 -11.42 -1.80 -6.70
N ALA A 79 -11.09 -0.50 -6.74
CA ALA A 79 -12.00 0.55 -7.18
C ALA A 79 -12.44 0.40 -8.65
N HIS A 80 -11.53 -0.03 -9.54
CA HIS A 80 -11.83 -0.26 -10.96
C HIS A 80 -12.71 -1.50 -11.20
N ARG A 81 -12.93 -2.31 -10.16
CA ARG A 81 -13.80 -3.49 -10.21
C ARG A 81 -15.16 -3.23 -9.55
N GLY A 82 -15.39 -2.02 -9.04
CA GLY A 82 -16.73 -1.55 -8.65
C GLY A 82 -17.62 -1.34 -9.89
N PRO A 83 -18.95 -1.23 -9.71
CA PRO A 83 -19.84 -0.89 -10.82
C PRO A 83 -19.35 0.40 -11.49
N ASP A 84 -19.14 0.33 -12.81
CA ASP A 84 -18.77 1.46 -13.65
C ASP A 84 -19.72 2.63 -13.36
N PRO A 85 -19.23 3.86 -13.08
CA PRO A 85 -20.10 5.01 -13.07
C PRO A 85 -20.80 5.07 -14.43
N PRO A 86 -22.13 5.33 -14.49
CA PRO A 86 -22.81 5.41 -15.77
C PRO A 86 -22.04 6.36 -16.69
N PRO A 87 -21.84 5.99 -17.97
CA PRO A 87 -21.14 6.85 -18.91
C PRO A 87 -21.80 8.23 -18.88
N PRO A 88 -21.03 9.32 -18.97
CA PRO A 88 -21.63 10.65 -19.09
C PRO A 88 -22.64 10.61 -20.23
N PRO A 89 -23.83 11.23 -20.08
CA PRO A 89 -24.88 11.15 -21.08
C PRO A 89 -24.32 11.65 -22.42
N GLN A 90 -24.07 10.72 -23.34
CA GLN A 90 -23.77 11.01 -24.73
C GLN A 90 -25.07 11.48 -25.37
N GLY A 91 -25.32 12.78 -25.27
CA GLY A 91 -26.64 13.31 -25.59
C GLY A 91 -26.71 14.83 -25.60
N LEU A 92 -25.73 15.50 -26.21
CA LEU A 92 -26.02 16.76 -26.89
C LEU A 92 -25.03 16.89 -28.05
N LEU A 93 -25.44 16.35 -29.21
CA LEU A 93 -24.89 16.76 -30.49
C LEU A 93 -25.05 18.28 -30.58
N GLU A 94 -23.94 19.02 -30.47
CA GLU A 94 -23.91 20.40 -30.94
C GLU A 94 -24.29 20.39 -32.43
N PRO A 95 -25.27 21.18 -32.87
CA PRO A 95 -25.58 21.28 -34.29
C PRO A 95 -24.37 21.87 -35.05
N PRO A 96 -24.14 21.47 -36.31
CA PRO A 96 -23.01 21.96 -37.08
C PRO A 96 -23.10 23.48 -37.25
N PRO A 97 -21.98 24.22 -37.20
CA PRO A 97 -21.97 25.65 -37.47
C PRO A 97 -22.29 25.92 -38.94
N ASP A 98 -23.27 26.77 -39.18
CA ASP A 98 -23.59 27.30 -40.51
C ASP A 98 -22.38 28.02 -41.11
N PRO A 99 -21.98 27.73 -42.36
CA PRO A 99 -20.89 28.43 -43.01
C PRO A 99 -21.44 29.59 -43.83
N ASP A 100 -21.55 30.79 -43.25
CA ASP A 100 -21.31 32.07 -43.95
C ASP A 100 -21.61 33.26 -43.01
N ALA A 101 -20.57 33.98 -42.56
CA ALA A 101 -20.60 35.43 -42.39
C ALA A 101 -19.25 35.95 -41.84
N ALA A 102 -18.38 36.32 -42.79
CA ALA A 102 -17.47 37.48 -42.75
C ALA A 102 -16.59 37.74 -41.50
N GLU A 103 -15.28 37.52 -41.68
CA GLU A 103 -14.17 38.31 -41.10
C GLU A 103 -14.24 39.79 -41.56
N PRO A 104 -13.38 40.74 -41.09
CA PRO A 104 -12.25 40.65 -40.16
C PRO A 104 -12.18 41.78 -39.11
N SER A 105 -11.26 41.70 -38.13
CA SER A 105 -10.29 42.79 -37.82
C SER A 105 -9.54 42.59 -36.51
N ALA A 106 -8.24 42.31 -36.66
CA ALA A 106 -7.10 43.06 -36.13
C ALA A 106 -7.06 43.48 -34.64
N ALA A 107 -6.10 42.89 -33.92
CA ALA A 107 -5.09 43.50 -33.02
C ALA A 107 -4.73 42.40 -32.00
N GLY A 108 -3.52 41.87 -31.94
CA GLY A 108 -2.24 42.56 -31.84
C GLY A 108 -1.59 42.11 -30.53
N LEU A 109 -0.25 42.08 -30.53
CA LEU A 109 0.64 41.83 -29.38
C LEU A 109 0.71 40.34 -28.99
N GLY A 110 1.75 39.58 -29.32
CA GLY A 110 3.17 39.94 -29.25
C GLY A 110 3.58 40.00 -27.78
N SER A 111 3.95 38.86 -27.20
CA SER A 111 4.67 38.81 -25.93
C SER A 111 5.62 37.61 -25.97
N ASP A 112 6.77 37.87 -26.57
CA ASP A 112 8.01 37.12 -26.38
C ASP A 112 8.47 37.34 -24.94
N SER A 113 8.74 36.28 -24.17
CA SER A 113 9.50 36.43 -22.94
C SER A 113 10.37 35.20 -22.70
N GLU A 114 11.66 35.52 -22.73
CA GLU A 114 12.88 34.74 -22.74
C GLU A 114 13.24 34.09 -21.38
N SER A 115 13.86 32.90 -21.46
CA SER A 115 14.88 32.27 -20.60
C SER A 115 14.78 32.23 -19.07
N GLU A 116 14.98 31.03 -18.50
CA GLU A 116 16.18 30.78 -17.67
C GLU A 116 16.54 29.28 -17.62
N GLU A 117 17.83 29.02 -17.83
CA GLU A 117 18.53 27.73 -17.84
C GLU A 117 18.86 27.28 -16.41
N PRO A 118 18.61 26.02 -16.01
CA PRO A 118 19.35 25.44 -14.89
C PRO A 118 20.61 24.73 -15.42
N VAL A 119 21.75 25.37 -15.16
CA VAL A 119 23.11 24.85 -15.33
C VAL A 119 23.28 23.40 -14.86
N PRO A 120 23.96 22.53 -15.63
CA PRO A 120 24.39 21.23 -15.17
C PRO A 120 25.84 21.30 -14.69
N VAL A 121 26.17 20.83 -13.49
CA VAL A 121 27.46 20.16 -13.25
C VAL A 121 27.49 19.32 -11.96
N PRO A 122 28.31 18.26 -11.93
CA PRO A 122 28.18 17.11 -11.05
C PRO A 122 29.16 17.16 -9.85
N SER A 123 28.95 16.27 -8.87
CA SER A 123 30.08 15.69 -8.12
C SER A 123 29.70 14.36 -7.47
N PRO A 124 30.36 13.25 -7.84
CA PRO A 124 30.36 12.00 -7.11
C PRO A 124 31.48 12.00 -6.05
N VAL A 125 31.13 11.71 -4.79
CA VAL A 125 32.13 11.31 -3.78
C VAL A 125 32.07 9.79 -3.62
N GLN A 126 33.21 9.19 -3.95
CA GLN A 126 33.60 7.79 -3.83
C GLN A 126 33.75 7.34 -2.35
N PRO A 127 33.98 6.03 -2.08
CA PRO A 127 33.51 5.34 -0.89
C PRO A 127 34.48 5.42 0.30
N GLY A 128 33.90 5.54 1.50
CA GLY A 128 34.62 5.47 2.77
C GLY A 128 34.63 4.06 3.34
N THR A 129 35.83 3.48 3.38
CA THR A 129 36.21 2.21 4.02
C THR A 129 35.77 2.07 5.49
N LYS A 130 35.14 0.92 5.78
CA LYS A 130 35.43 0.01 6.91
C LYS A 130 35.85 0.67 8.24
N ARG A 131 34.89 0.80 9.16
CA ARG A 131 35.18 0.75 10.61
C ARG A 131 34.51 -0.47 11.22
N ARG A 132 35.27 -1.56 11.27
CA ARG A 132 35.16 -2.59 12.31
C ARG A 132 34.99 -1.88 13.65
N ARG A 133 33.87 -2.10 14.31
CA ARG A 133 33.83 -2.04 15.77
C ARG A 133 33.47 -3.45 16.22
N ALA A 134 34.52 -4.22 16.47
CA ALA A 134 34.41 -5.42 17.27
C ALA A 134 34.02 -4.93 18.67
N LEU A 135 32.82 -5.27 19.11
CA LEU A 135 32.53 -5.33 20.54
C LEU A 135 32.65 -6.80 20.89
N ASP A 136 33.85 -7.09 21.40
CA ASP A 136 34.16 -8.25 22.20
C ASP A 136 33.51 -8.00 23.56
N SER A 137 32.64 -8.90 23.99
CA SER A 137 32.22 -9.04 25.38
C SER A 137 31.88 -10.51 25.58
N GLU A 138 32.95 -11.25 25.82
CA GLU A 138 33.13 -12.12 26.99
C GLU A 138 31.94 -13.00 27.37
N ASP A 139 32.06 -14.26 26.93
CA ASP A 139 31.60 -15.51 27.55
C ASP A 139 31.67 -15.44 29.09
N GLU A 140 30.63 -15.87 29.79
CA GLU A 140 30.68 -16.91 30.85
C GLU A 140 29.23 -17.26 31.28
N ASP A 141 28.87 -18.52 31.03
CA ASP A 141 28.50 -19.49 32.08
C ASP A 141 27.30 -20.39 31.76
N ASP A 142 27.58 -21.64 32.07
CA ASP A 142 26.91 -22.88 31.75
C ASP A 142 25.60 -23.03 32.55
N GLY A 143 24.50 -23.15 31.81
CA GLY A 143 23.20 -23.58 32.35
C GLY A 143 22.71 -24.81 31.59
N SER A 144 23.54 -25.84 31.51
CA SER A 144 23.21 -27.09 30.84
C SER A 144 22.09 -27.85 31.57
N SER A 145 21.10 -28.26 30.76
CA SER A 145 20.35 -29.52 30.87
C SER A 145 19.45 -29.77 32.08
N GLY A 146 18.15 -29.77 31.80
CA GLY A 146 17.12 -30.37 32.66
C GLY A 146 15.87 -30.76 31.88
N GLY A 147 16.01 -31.58 30.85
CA GLY A 147 14.85 -32.24 30.23
C GLY A 147 14.20 -33.22 31.21
N CYS A 148 12.87 -33.22 31.30
CA CYS A 148 12.07 -34.43 31.46
C CYS A 148 10.58 -34.09 31.34
N SER A 149 9.99 -34.33 30.17
CA SER A 149 8.60 -34.77 30.10
C SER A 149 8.65 -36.26 29.73
N PRO A 150 8.08 -37.13 30.56
CA PRO A 150 7.03 -37.98 30.01
C PRO A 150 5.86 -38.30 30.98
N LEU A 151 4.66 -38.22 30.39
CA LEU A 151 3.54 -39.17 30.43
C LEU A 151 2.54 -39.21 31.63
N PRO A 152 1.30 -39.69 31.36
CA PRO A 152 0.10 -39.43 32.12
C PRO A 152 -0.21 -40.53 33.13
N SER A 153 -0.96 -40.19 34.18
CA SER A 153 -1.56 -41.18 35.08
C SER A 153 -3.08 -41.07 35.01
N LEU A 154 -3.66 -42.04 34.31
CA LEU A 154 -4.97 -42.60 34.64
C LEU A 154 -5.04 -42.90 36.14
N LEU A 155 -6.10 -42.47 36.83
CA LEU A 155 -6.66 -43.26 37.92
C LEU A 155 -8.16 -42.98 38.02
N GLY A 156 -8.95 -44.01 37.70
CA GLY A 156 -10.34 -44.10 38.10
C GLY A 156 -10.46 -44.54 39.56
N GLY A 157 -11.63 -44.26 40.12
CA GLY A 157 -12.08 -44.65 41.46
C GLY A 157 -13.36 -43.91 41.79
#